data_AF-B6VVW9-F1
#
_entry.id   AF-B6VVW9-F1
#
_cell.length_a   1.000
_cell.length_b   1.000
_cell.length_c   1.000
_cell.angle_alpha   90.00
_cell.angle_beta   90.00
_cell.angle_gamma   90.00
#
_symmetry.space_group_name_H-M   'P 1'
#
loop_
_entity.id
_entity.type
_entity.pdbx_description
1 polymer ?
#
loop_
_entity_poly.entity_id
_entity_poly.type
_entity_poly.pdbx_seq_one_letter_code
_entity_poly.pdbx_strand_id
1 'polypeptide(L)'
;MGAVKLYKYLDFNGGLMMLHYSNLQFTNATQLNDPFDCHPSLIDFSNVPKEACGGWTPEIIEELRRDPFRRTREEVWICSLSKIHDSILMWSYYSKHKGICIGLDMEKAQKYLSRIHGKIMIGCSAVEVQYKDIVEKPDYFRDAKDFFHYQLSTKAKAWEHEQEVRLFILDPWPTYMSLLPGQNDDKYVYIGISSTMK
;
A
#
# COMPACT_ATOMS: atom_id res chain seq x y z
N MET A 1 -2.64 -5.31 -27.53
CA MET A 1 -1.69 -4.98 -26.44
C MET A 1 -1.69 -6.17 -25.50
N GLY A 2 -0.53 -6.68 -25.11
CA GLY A 2 -0.45 -7.89 -24.27
C GLY A 2 -0.97 -7.62 -22.86
N ALA A 3 -1.59 -8.62 -22.23
CA ALA A 3 -2.09 -8.51 -20.87
C ALA A 3 -0.95 -8.11 -19.91
N VAL A 4 -1.16 -7.04 -19.13
CA VAL A 4 -0.22 -6.63 -18.08
C VAL A 4 -0.28 -7.66 -16.96
N LYS A 5 0.83 -8.39 -16.77
CA LYS A 5 0.99 -9.32 -15.66
C LYS A 5 1.79 -8.65 -14.55
N LEU A 6 1.27 -8.72 -13.33
CA LEU A 6 1.98 -8.32 -12.13
C LEU A 6 2.05 -9.50 -11.17
N TYR A 7 3.07 -9.52 -10.32
CA TYR A 7 3.43 -10.70 -9.54
C TYR A 7 3.41 -10.41 -8.06
N LYS A 8 2.81 -11.29 -7.27
CA LYS A 8 2.84 -11.19 -5.81
C LYS A 8 3.69 -12.29 -5.22
N TYR A 9 4.70 -11.89 -4.46
CA TYR A 9 5.54 -12.79 -3.67
C TYR A 9 4.93 -12.97 -2.29
N LEU A 10 4.76 -14.22 -1.88
CA LEU A 10 4.11 -14.60 -0.64
C LEU A 10 4.88 -15.73 0.01
N ASP A 11 4.75 -15.87 1.32
CA ASP A 11 5.05 -17.15 1.94
C ASP A 11 4.08 -18.24 1.43
N PHE A 12 4.43 -19.50 1.71
CA PHE A 12 3.67 -20.65 1.22
C PHE A 12 2.20 -20.62 1.67
N ASN A 13 1.93 -20.23 2.92
CA ASN A 13 0.59 -20.21 3.47
C ASN A 13 -0.24 -19.07 2.86
N GLY A 14 0.30 -17.86 2.77
CA GLY A 14 -0.37 -16.71 2.14
C GLY A 14 -0.69 -16.98 0.66
N GLY A 15 0.22 -17.65 -0.05
CA GLY A 15 -0.02 -18.10 -1.42
C GLY A 15 -1.16 -19.12 -1.52
N LEU A 16 -1.17 -20.15 -0.68
CA LEU A 16 -2.26 -21.12 -0.62
C LEU A 16 -3.61 -20.47 -0.32
N MET A 17 -3.63 -19.54 0.64
CA MET A 17 -4.83 -18.79 0.99
C MET A 17 -5.37 -17.98 -0.18
N MET A 18 -4.50 -17.24 -0.88
CA MET A 18 -4.89 -16.46 -2.06
C MET A 18 -5.52 -17.32 -3.16
N LEU A 19 -4.93 -18.49 -3.42
CA LEU A 19 -5.43 -19.43 -4.43
C LEU A 19 -6.75 -20.07 -4.00
N HIS A 20 -6.83 -20.58 -2.77
CA HIS A 20 -8.01 -21.29 -2.27
C HIS A 20 -9.25 -20.40 -2.20
N TYR A 21 -9.10 -19.17 -1.69
CA TYR A 21 -10.22 -18.25 -1.50
C TYR A 21 -10.47 -17.33 -2.69
N SER A 22 -9.63 -17.39 -3.72
CA SER A 22 -9.69 -16.44 -4.86
C SER A 22 -9.78 -15.02 -4.34
N ASN A 23 -8.76 -14.59 -3.60
CA ASN A 23 -8.69 -13.27 -2.97
C ASN A 23 -7.29 -12.67 -3.15
N LEU A 24 -7.15 -11.40 -2.83
CA LEU A 24 -5.87 -10.70 -2.82
C LEU A 24 -5.49 -10.37 -1.37
N GLN A 25 -4.25 -10.67 -1.00
CA GLN A 25 -3.69 -10.25 0.28
C GLN A 25 -3.27 -8.78 0.22
N PHE A 26 -3.82 -8.00 1.15
CA PHE A 26 -3.39 -6.65 1.47
C PHE A 26 -2.69 -6.65 2.84
N THR A 27 -1.70 -5.78 3.00
CA THR A 27 -0.95 -5.55 4.23
C THR A 27 -1.22 -4.11 4.67
N ASN A 28 -1.49 -3.88 5.95
CA ASN A 28 -1.60 -2.52 6.46
C ASN A 28 -0.28 -1.77 6.27
N ALA A 29 -0.30 -0.51 5.88
CA ALA A 29 0.95 0.22 5.59
C ALA A 29 1.87 0.37 6.80
N THR A 30 1.35 0.27 8.02
CA THR A 30 2.19 0.24 9.24
C THR A 30 3.05 -1.02 9.37
N GLN A 31 2.72 -2.08 8.64
CA GLN A 31 3.33 -3.41 8.72
C GLN A 31 4.23 -3.76 7.52
N LEU A 32 4.50 -2.80 6.65
CA LEU A 32 5.42 -2.98 5.51
C LEU A 32 6.87 -3.14 5.99
N ASN A 33 7.69 -3.80 5.17
CA ASN A 33 9.08 -4.10 5.52
C ASN A 33 9.98 -2.86 5.63
N ASP A 34 9.66 -1.79 4.90
CA ASP A 34 10.38 -0.52 4.97
C ASP A 34 9.69 0.39 6.01
N PRO A 35 10.39 0.78 7.10
CA PRO A 35 9.81 1.59 8.17
C PRO A 35 9.44 3.02 7.73
N PHE A 36 10.02 3.52 6.64
CA PHE A 36 9.72 4.84 6.09
C PHE A 36 8.64 4.81 5.01
N ASP A 37 8.21 3.62 4.59
CA ASP A 37 7.19 3.45 3.56
C ASP A 37 5.82 3.92 4.07
N CYS A 38 5.13 4.70 3.23
CA CYS A 38 3.91 5.43 3.57
C CYS A 38 4.01 6.26 4.87
N HIS A 39 5.20 6.58 5.35
CA HIS A 39 5.37 7.25 6.65
C HIS A 39 5.24 8.77 6.50
N PRO A 40 4.59 9.48 7.45
CA PRO A 40 4.53 10.95 7.43
C PRO A 40 5.92 11.61 7.43
N SER A 41 6.98 10.91 7.86
CA SER A 41 8.35 11.42 7.82
C SER A 41 8.92 11.56 6.40
N LEU A 42 8.23 11.09 5.37
CA LEU A 42 8.59 11.34 3.96
C LEU A 42 8.38 12.81 3.56
N ILE A 43 7.69 13.58 4.38
CA ILE A 43 7.33 14.98 4.15
C ILE A 43 7.90 15.83 5.29
N ASP A 44 8.42 17.00 4.95
CA ASP A 44 8.87 18.00 5.92
C ASP A 44 7.73 18.93 6.29
N PHE A 45 7.39 18.98 7.58
CA PHE A 45 6.35 19.83 8.13
C PHE A 45 6.93 20.93 9.05
N SER A 46 8.25 21.07 9.13
CA SER A 46 8.90 21.98 10.08
C SER A 46 8.86 23.45 9.64
N ASN A 47 8.69 23.72 8.35
CA ASN A 47 8.75 25.08 7.77
C ASN A 47 7.40 25.83 7.84
N VAL A 48 6.77 25.85 9.01
CA VAL A 48 5.46 26.48 9.23
C VAL A 48 5.51 28.00 8.98
N PRO A 49 4.71 28.55 8.05
CA PRO A 49 4.63 30.00 7.82
C PRO A 49 3.97 30.71 9.00
N LYS A 50 4.41 31.94 9.31
CA LYS A 50 3.85 32.73 10.42
C LYS A 50 2.36 33.01 10.24
N GLU A 51 1.92 33.14 8.99
CA GLU A 51 0.53 33.41 8.62
C GLU A 51 -0.37 32.20 8.91
N ALA A 52 0.18 30.99 8.90
CA ALA A 52 -0.55 29.75 9.18
C ALA A 52 -0.76 29.53 10.69
N CYS A 53 0.00 30.21 11.55
CA CYS A 53 -0.04 29.99 13.00
C CYS A 53 -1.34 30.44 13.65
N GLY A 54 -1.95 31.56 13.22
CA GLY A 54 -3.27 32.00 13.71
C GLY A 54 -3.41 32.06 15.24
N GLY A 55 -2.33 32.35 15.97
CA GLY A 55 -2.28 32.37 17.45
C GLY A 55 -1.75 31.09 18.11
N TRP A 56 -1.51 30.02 17.36
CA TRP A 56 -0.88 28.79 17.81
C TRP A 56 0.64 28.83 17.60
N THR A 57 1.37 27.93 18.28
CA THR A 57 2.81 27.78 18.02
C THR A 57 3.05 26.97 16.73
N PRO A 58 4.18 27.18 16.05
CA PRO A 58 4.56 26.38 14.88
C PRO A 58 4.47 24.87 15.12
N GLU A 59 4.89 24.39 16.29
CA GLU A 59 4.92 22.96 16.63
C GLU A 59 3.50 22.36 16.66
N ILE A 60 2.51 23.13 17.11
CA ILE A 60 1.10 22.68 17.11
C ILE A 60 0.57 22.61 15.68
N ILE A 61 0.87 23.60 14.85
CA ILE A 61 0.46 23.58 13.45
C ILE A 61 1.13 22.43 12.69
N GLU A 62 2.43 22.20 12.91
CA GLU A 62 3.15 21.06 12.36
C GLU A 62 2.44 19.75 12.68
N GLU A 63 2.14 19.49 13.95
CA GLU A 63 1.48 18.25 14.37
C GLU A 63 0.07 18.12 13.77
N LEU A 64 -0.70 19.20 13.75
CA LEU A 64 -2.04 19.22 13.13
C LEU A 64 -1.99 18.91 11.63
N ARG A 65 -0.93 19.31 10.92
CA ARG A 65 -0.75 19.00 9.49
C ARG A 65 -0.17 17.62 9.24
N ARG A 66 0.64 17.10 10.17
CA ARG A 66 1.22 15.76 10.12
C ARG A 66 0.20 14.66 10.42
N ASP A 67 -0.72 14.89 11.36
CA ASP A 67 -1.65 13.88 11.87
C ASP A 67 -2.53 13.19 10.80
N PRO A 68 -3.08 13.89 9.79
CA PRO A 68 -3.82 13.23 8.71
C PRO A 68 -3.00 12.18 7.95
N PHE A 69 -1.69 12.39 7.78
CA PHE A 69 -0.80 11.44 7.12
C PHE A 69 -0.47 10.25 8.00
N ARG A 70 -0.42 10.45 9.32
CA ARG A 70 -0.31 9.33 10.28
C ARG A 70 -1.55 8.44 10.20
N ARG A 71 -2.74 9.02 10.27
CA ARG A 71 -4.02 8.27 10.15
C ARG A 71 -4.14 7.58 8.81
N THR A 72 -3.78 8.25 7.71
CA THR A 72 -3.77 7.65 6.37
C THR A 72 -2.93 6.37 6.34
N ARG A 73 -1.75 6.37 6.98
CA ARG A 73 -0.88 5.18 7.07
C ARG A 73 -1.52 4.05 7.89
N GLU A 74 -2.25 4.39 8.94
CA GLU A 74 -2.96 3.43 9.80
C GLU A 74 -4.18 2.83 9.08
N GLU A 75 -4.84 3.58 8.21
CA GLU A 75 -6.08 3.18 7.53
C GLU A 75 -5.86 2.54 6.15
N VAL A 76 -4.70 2.78 5.52
CA VAL A 76 -4.42 2.27 4.18
C VAL A 76 -3.92 0.83 4.20
N TRP A 77 -4.51 0.01 3.33
CA TRP A 77 -4.11 -1.37 3.10
C TRP A 77 -3.56 -1.50 1.69
N ILE A 78 -2.39 -2.12 1.56
CA ILE A 78 -1.61 -2.19 0.32
C ILE A 78 -1.42 -3.63 -0.11
N CYS A 79 -1.80 -3.92 -1.35
CA CYS A 79 -1.38 -5.12 -2.06
C CYS A 79 -0.19 -4.75 -2.95
N SER A 80 1.02 -5.01 -2.43
CA SER A 80 2.27 -4.88 -3.17
C SER A 80 2.37 -5.96 -4.24
N LEU A 81 2.54 -5.53 -5.49
CA LEU A 81 2.79 -6.37 -6.67
C LEU A 81 4.09 -5.92 -7.34
N SER A 82 4.75 -6.80 -8.07
CA SER A 82 5.99 -6.54 -8.79
C SER A 82 5.80 -6.74 -10.29
N LYS A 83 6.55 -6.00 -11.10
CA LYS A 83 6.66 -6.24 -12.55
C LYS A 83 7.52 -7.47 -12.89
N ILE A 84 8.31 -7.98 -11.94
CA ILE A 84 9.25 -9.10 -12.15
C ILE A 84 8.90 -10.31 -11.26
N HIS A 85 9.16 -11.52 -11.74
CA HIS A 85 8.73 -12.78 -11.10
C HIS A 85 9.90 -13.68 -10.66
N ASP A 86 11.12 -13.30 -11.00
CA ASP A 86 12.36 -14.06 -10.84
C ASP A 86 13.41 -13.31 -9.99
N SER A 87 12.97 -12.39 -9.11
CA SER A 87 13.88 -11.61 -8.26
C SER A 87 14.32 -12.39 -7.02
N ILE A 88 15.61 -12.76 -6.96
CA ILE A 88 16.19 -13.45 -5.81
C ILE A 88 16.05 -12.67 -4.50
N LEU A 89 16.13 -11.33 -4.55
CA LEU A 89 15.96 -10.46 -3.39
C LEU A 89 14.51 -10.51 -2.87
N MET A 90 13.52 -10.46 -3.76
CA MET A 90 12.11 -10.62 -3.40
C MET A 90 11.84 -11.98 -2.76
N TRP A 91 12.38 -13.05 -3.35
CA TRP A 91 12.29 -14.39 -2.76
C TRP A 91 12.88 -14.45 -1.35
N SER A 92 13.99 -13.75 -1.11
CA SER A 92 14.64 -13.67 0.20
C SER A 92 13.77 -12.96 1.23
N TYR A 93 13.35 -11.73 0.95
CA TYR A 93 12.63 -10.88 1.91
C TYR A 93 11.22 -11.38 2.23
N TYR A 94 10.46 -11.78 1.22
CA TYR A 94 9.04 -12.08 1.38
C TYR A 94 8.74 -13.54 1.67
N SER A 95 9.70 -14.45 1.44
CA SER A 95 9.42 -15.89 1.58
C SER A 95 10.55 -16.76 2.08
N LYS A 96 11.72 -16.18 2.37
CA LYS A 96 12.93 -16.93 2.76
C LYS A 96 13.24 -18.06 1.77
N HIS A 97 13.03 -17.80 0.47
CA HIS A 97 13.19 -18.73 -0.66
C HIS A 97 12.30 -19.99 -0.62
N LYS A 98 11.22 -20.00 0.16
CA LYS A 98 10.30 -21.16 0.31
C LYS A 98 8.84 -20.80 0.04
N GLY A 99 8.60 -19.70 -0.66
CA GLY A 99 7.25 -19.17 -0.90
C GLY A 99 6.65 -19.53 -2.23
N ILE A 100 5.70 -18.69 -2.63
CA ILE A 100 5.00 -18.77 -3.90
C ILE A 100 5.03 -17.37 -4.55
N CYS A 101 5.21 -17.34 -5.87
CA CYS A 101 5.05 -16.14 -6.68
C CYS A 101 3.83 -16.33 -7.60
N ILE A 102 2.79 -15.52 -7.39
CA ILE A 102 1.53 -15.62 -8.14
C ILE A 102 1.48 -14.49 -9.18
N GLY A 103 1.37 -14.85 -10.46
CA GLY A 103 1.12 -13.91 -11.54
C GLY A 103 -0.36 -13.59 -11.69
N LEU A 104 -0.71 -12.31 -11.60
CA LEU A 104 -2.04 -11.76 -11.77
C LEU A 104 -2.18 -11.14 -13.16
N ASP A 105 -3.24 -11.54 -13.86
CA ASP A 105 -3.69 -10.87 -15.08
C ASP A 105 -4.47 -9.61 -14.68
N MET A 106 -3.85 -8.44 -14.84
CA MET A 106 -4.41 -7.20 -14.30
C MET A 106 -5.66 -6.73 -15.03
N GLU A 107 -5.83 -7.06 -16.31
CA GLU A 107 -7.07 -6.76 -17.03
C GLU A 107 -8.25 -7.53 -16.41
N LYS A 108 -8.03 -8.81 -16.11
CA LYS A 108 -9.03 -9.63 -15.42
C LYS A 108 -9.23 -9.17 -13.99
N ALA A 109 -8.15 -8.98 -13.22
CA ALA A 109 -8.23 -8.57 -11.82
C ALA A 109 -8.95 -7.23 -11.66
N GLN A 110 -8.63 -6.23 -12.49
CA GLN A 110 -9.25 -4.91 -12.44
C GLN A 110 -10.76 -4.98 -12.74
N LYS A 111 -11.21 -5.87 -13.63
CA LYS A 111 -12.66 -6.09 -13.87
C LYS A 111 -13.39 -6.60 -12.63
N TYR A 112 -12.75 -7.39 -11.78
CA TYR A 112 -13.34 -7.82 -10.51
C TYR A 112 -13.28 -6.71 -9.46
N LEU A 113 -12.14 -6.04 -9.34
CA LEU A 113 -11.95 -4.91 -8.42
C LEU A 113 -12.87 -3.72 -8.75
N SER A 114 -13.20 -3.47 -10.02
CA SER A 114 -14.13 -2.42 -10.42
C SER A 114 -15.60 -2.75 -10.11
N ARG A 115 -15.97 -4.03 -9.99
CA ARG A 115 -17.31 -4.41 -9.54
C ARG A 115 -17.50 -4.14 -8.05
N ILE A 116 -16.41 -4.26 -7.28
CA ILE A 116 -16.40 -3.88 -5.88
C ILE A 116 -16.61 -2.37 -5.73
N HIS A 117 -16.03 -1.54 -6.62
CA HIS A 117 -16.29 -0.09 -6.68
C HIS A 117 -17.76 0.30 -6.94
N GLY A 118 -18.57 -0.57 -7.56
CA GLY A 118 -19.91 -0.23 -8.06
C GLY A 118 -21.08 -0.41 -7.09
N LYS A 119 -20.87 -0.92 -5.86
CA LYS A 119 -21.98 -1.14 -4.90
C LYS A 119 -21.74 -0.78 -3.43
N ILE A 120 -20.50 -0.52 -2.96
CA ILE A 120 -20.12 0.19 -1.71
C ILE A 120 -18.57 0.30 -1.72
N MET A 121 -18.04 1.45 -1.27
CA MET A 121 -16.64 1.90 -1.38
C MET A 121 -15.56 0.84 -1.09
N ILE A 122 -14.86 0.40 -2.13
CA ILE A 122 -13.44 0.05 -2.04
C ILE A 122 -12.76 0.82 -3.16
N GLY A 123 -12.13 1.95 -2.83
CA GLY A 123 -11.33 2.78 -3.73
C GLY A 123 -10.05 2.07 -4.17
N CYS A 124 -10.12 0.93 -4.86
CA CYS A 124 -8.95 0.16 -5.27
C CYS A 124 -8.22 0.84 -6.43
N SER A 125 -7.21 1.65 -6.11
CA SER A 125 -6.41 2.37 -7.10
C SER A 125 -5.07 1.69 -7.31
N ALA A 126 -4.66 1.61 -8.58
CA ALA A 126 -3.33 1.14 -8.94
C ALA A 126 -2.37 2.33 -9.00
N VAL A 127 -1.23 2.23 -8.33
CA VAL A 127 -0.17 3.24 -8.35
C VAL A 127 1.19 2.60 -8.53
N GLU A 128 1.99 3.16 -9.43
CA GLU A 128 3.38 2.75 -9.62
C GLU A 128 4.27 3.45 -8.59
N VAL A 129 5.08 2.67 -7.87
CA VAL A 129 5.97 3.18 -6.85
C VAL A 129 7.09 4.01 -7.47
N GLN A 130 7.32 5.16 -6.86
CA GLN A 130 8.37 6.11 -7.20
C GLN A 130 9.52 5.96 -6.20
N TYR A 131 10.65 5.46 -6.67
CA TYR A 131 11.83 5.25 -5.85
C TYR A 131 12.66 6.54 -5.75
N LYS A 132 12.92 7.00 -4.53
CA LYS A 132 13.59 8.28 -4.28
C LYS A 132 14.64 8.17 -3.19
N ASP A 133 15.57 9.12 -3.19
CA ASP A 133 16.29 9.43 -1.95
C ASP A 133 15.30 10.09 -1.00
N ILE A 134 15.01 9.42 0.11
CA ILE A 134 14.00 9.85 1.09
C ILE A 134 14.61 10.72 2.20
N VAL A 135 15.91 10.98 2.15
CA VAL A 135 16.57 11.97 3.02
C VAL A 135 16.13 13.37 2.63
N GLU A 136 16.02 13.65 1.32
CA GLU A 136 15.49 14.90 0.79
C GLU A 136 13.96 14.85 0.76
N LYS A 137 13.33 15.69 1.57
CA LYS A 137 11.88 15.68 1.77
C LYS A 137 11.26 16.94 1.16
N PRO A 138 10.13 16.81 0.44
CA PRO A 138 9.36 17.98 0.03
C PRO A 138 8.80 18.70 1.26
N ASP A 139 8.73 20.01 1.15
CA ASP A 139 8.20 20.92 2.16
C ASP A 139 6.68 21.01 2.02
N TYR A 140 5.94 20.61 3.06
CA TYR A 140 4.49 20.60 3.08
C TYR A 140 3.85 21.97 2.79
N PHE A 141 4.47 23.04 3.26
CA PHE A 141 3.90 24.40 3.18
C PHE A 141 4.31 25.14 1.91
N ARG A 142 5.42 24.76 1.28
CA ARG A 142 5.98 25.46 0.11
C ARG A 142 5.74 24.72 -1.20
N ASP A 143 5.77 23.40 -1.18
CA ASP A 143 5.69 22.62 -2.41
C ASP A 143 4.23 22.36 -2.80
N ALA A 144 3.87 22.73 -4.03
CA ALA A 144 2.58 22.42 -4.61
C ALA A 144 2.53 20.95 -5.08
N LYS A 145 2.25 20.04 -4.14
CA LYS A 145 2.26 18.59 -4.39
C LYS A 145 1.01 17.91 -3.86
N ASP A 146 0.58 16.85 -4.55
CA ASP A 146 -0.35 15.88 -3.97
C ASP A 146 0.42 15.02 -2.95
N PHE A 147 0.42 15.47 -1.70
CA PHE A 147 1.12 14.79 -0.62
C PHE A 147 0.50 13.45 -0.25
N PHE A 148 -0.80 13.26 -0.47
CA PHE A 148 -1.46 11.98 -0.25
C PHE A 148 -0.93 10.94 -1.23
N HIS A 149 -0.93 11.26 -2.53
CA HIS A 149 -0.36 10.37 -3.53
C HIS A 149 1.15 10.18 -3.34
N TYR A 150 1.86 11.25 -2.96
CA TYR A 150 3.29 11.18 -2.68
C TYR A 150 3.63 10.20 -1.54
N GLN A 151 2.89 10.26 -0.42
CA GLN A 151 3.07 9.35 0.71
C GLN A 151 2.87 7.89 0.27
N LEU A 152 1.80 7.59 -0.48
CA LEU A 152 1.46 6.22 -0.85
C LEU A 152 2.33 5.62 -1.95
N SER A 153 2.96 6.46 -2.78
CA SER A 153 3.74 6.04 -3.93
C SER A 153 5.25 6.12 -3.72
N THR A 154 5.75 6.81 -2.69
CA THR A 154 7.19 6.99 -2.52
C THR A 154 7.80 5.90 -1.65
N LYS A 155 8.91 5.32 -2.12
CA LYS A 155 9.70 4.33 -1.38
C LYS A 155 11.19 4.66 -1.47
N ALA A 156 11.96 4.23 -0.48
CA ALA A 156 13.41 4.45 -0.50
C ALA A 156 14.07 3.75 -1.71
N LYS A 157 15.05 4.42 -2.32
CA LYS A 157 15.73 3.92 -3.53
C LYS A 157 16.39 2.56 -3.36
N ALA A 158 16.77 2.17 -2.15
CA ALA A 158 17.29 0.83 -1.86
C ALA A 158 16.32 -0.32 -2.25
N TRP A 159 15.02 -0.04 -2.34
CA TRP A 159 13.96 -0.98 -2.73
C TRP A 159 13.62 -0.94 -4.23
N GLU A 160 14.36 -0.20 -5.07
CA GLU A 160 14.06 -0.04 -6.51
C GLU A 160 14.01 -1.37 -7.28
N HIS A 161 14.75 -2.38 -6.80
CA HIS A 161 14.76 -3.73 -7.36
C HIS A 161 13.39 -4.44 -7.29
N GLU A 162 12.43 -3.96 -6.49
CA GLU A 162 11.10 -4.56 -6.40
C GLU A 162 10.22 -4.25 -7.62
N GLN A 163 10.47 -3.15 -8.33
CA GLN A 163 9.63 -2.66 -9.44
C GLN A 163 8.13 -2.69 -9.10
N GLU A 164 7.80 -2.08 -7.96
CA GLU A 164 6.53 -2.25 -7.26
C GLU A 164 5.40 -1.46 -7.93
N VAL A 165 4.25 -2.12 -8.08
CA VAL A 165 2.96 -1.52 -8.37
C VAL A 165 2.03 -1.88 -7.23
N ARG A 166 1.39 -0.88 -6.63
CA ARG A 166 0.49 -1.06 -5.49
C ARG A 166 -0.94 -1.01 -5.96
N LEU A 167 -1.75 -1.95 -5.46
CA LEU A 167 -3.17 -1.69 -5.29
C LEU A 167 -3.36 -1.24 -3.84
N PHE A 168 -4.09 -0.15 -3.61
CA PHE A 168 -4.39 0.30 -2.26
C PHE A 168 -5.87 0.59 -2.08
N ILE A 169 -6.30 0.50 -0.82
CA ILE A 169 -7.65 0.77 -0.36
C ILE A 169 -7.56 1.51 0.98
N LEU A 170 -8.52 2.37 1.25
CA LEU A 170 -8.62 3.11 2.52
C LEU A 170 -9.78 2.54 3.33
N ASP A 171 -9.53 2.32 4.63
CA ASP A 171 -10.52 1.95 5.64
C ASP A 171 -11.60 0.95 5.13
N PRO A 172 -11.19 -0.27 4.69
CA PRO A 172 -12.15 -1.21 4.11
C PRO A 172 -13.16 -1.66 5.17
N TRP A 173 -14.45 -1.70 4.83
CA TRP A 173 -15.47 -2.14 5.78
C TRP A 173 -15.16 -3.57 6.27
N PRO A 174 -15.28 -3.87 7.58
CA PRO A 174 -14.90 -5.17 8.16
C PRO A 174 -15.51 -6.41 7.50
N THR A 175 -16.66 -6.30 6.84
CA THR A 175 -17.36 -7.38 6.13
C THR A 175 -16.64 -7.82 4.86
N TYR A 176 -15.80 -6.96 4.28
CA TYR A 176 -14.92 -7.29 3.15
C TYR A 176 -13.53 -7.73 3.61
N MET A 177 -13.22 -7.51 4.89
CA MET A 177 -12.01 -7.99 5.52
C MET A 177 -12.24 -9.41 6.06
N SER A 178 -11.79 -10.42 5.33
CA SER A 178 -11.74 -11.78 5.90
C SER A 178 -10.43 -11.99 6.64
N LEU A 179 -10.52 -12.19 7.96
CA LEU A 179 -9.45 -12.86 8.72
C LEU A 179 -9.56 -14.36 8.42
N LEU A 180 -8.51 -14.93 7.83
CA LEU A 180 -8.52 -16.34 7.47
C LEU A 180 -8.26 -17.22 8.72
N PRO A 181 -8.81 -18.44 8.78
CA PRO A 181 -8.66 -19.32 9.94
C PRO A 181 -7.18 -19.54 10.31
N GLY A 182 -6.83 -19.29 11.57
CA GLY A 182 -5.47 -19.46 12.08
C GLY A 182 -4.55 -18.25 11.90
N GLN A 183 -5.03 -17.13 11.33
CA GLN A 183 -4.33 -15.85 11.35
C GLN A 183 -4.88 -14.97 12.48
N ASN A 184 -4.20 -15.00 13.63
CA ASN A 184 -4.45 -14.10 14.77
C ASN A 184 -3.64 -12.80 14.68
N ASP A 185 -2.88 -12.60 13.61
CA ASP A 185 -2.09 -11.38 13.40
C ASP A 185 -2.89 -10.40 12.54
N ASP A 186 -3.08 -9.17 13.05
CA ASP A 186 -3.67 -8.01 12.35
C ASP A 186 -2.84 -7.54 11.13
N LYS A 187 -1.85 -8.34 10.72
CA LYS A 187 -0.88 -8.01 9.68
C LYS A 187 -1.47 -8.03 8.28
N TYR A 188 -2.41 -8.95 8.00
CA TYR A 188 -2.92 -9.19 6.66
C TYR A 188 -4.44 -9.21 6.63
N VAL A 189 -4.99 -8.61 5.58
CA VAL A 189 -6.41 -8.71 5.24
C VAL A 189 -6.52 -9.24 3.83
N TYR A 190 -7.48 -10.14 3.62
CA TYR A 190 -7.72 -10.68 2.29
C TYR A 190 -9.07 -10.21 1.78
N ILE A 191 -9.06 -9.68 0.56
CA ILE A 191 -10.23 -9.15 -0.11
C ILE A 191 -10.55 -10.05 -1.30
N GLY A 192 -11.74 -10.65 -1.23
CA GLY A 192 -12.25 -11.57 -2.25
C GLY A 192 -12.34 -10.90 -3.62
N ILE A 193 -11.86 -11.59 -4.65
CA ILE A 193 -12.12 -11.24 -6.05
C ILE A 193 -13.27 -12.06 -6.65
N SER A 194 -13.96 -12.89 -5.84
CA SER A 194 -15.09 -13.70 -6.28
C SER A 194 -16.40 -12.91 -6.37
N SER A 195 -17.14 -13.10 -7.47
CA SER A 195 -18.47 -12.54 -7.69
C SER A 195 -19.60 -13.26 -6.95
N THR A 196 -19.29 -14.30 -6.15
CA THR A 196 -20.28 -14.99 -5.33
C THR A 196 -20.23 -14.49 -3.90
N MET A 197 -21.03 -13.46 -3.61
CA MET A 197 -21.82 -13.57 -2.38
C MET A 197 -22.62 -14.86 -2.55
N LYS A 198 -22.36 -15.86 -1.70
CA LYS A 198 -23.35 -16.93 -1.53
C LYS A 198 -24.61 -16.33 -0.90
#